data_AF-A0A9E0CIP6-F1
#
_entry.id   AF-A0A9E0CIP6-F1
#
_cell.length_a   1.000
_cell.length_b   1.000
_cell.length_c   1.000
_cell.angle_alpha   90.00
_cell.angle_beta   90.00
_cell.angle_gamma   90.00
#
_symmetry.space_group_name_H-M   'P 1'
#
loop_
_entity.id
_entity.type
_entity.pdbx_description
1 polymer ?
#
loop_
_entity_poly.entity_id
_entity_poly.type
_entity_poly.pdbx_seq_one_letter_code
_entity_poly.pdbx_strand_id
1 'polypeptide(L)'
;MKRYFIIIGALKWLGKALAEVMLDKRHVLFLISRSPHKDISKKAIHKKCQIYRILYDLSVINAKKGIVGPLSMSNIEITAFIL
;
A
#
# COMPACT_ATOMS: atom_id res chain seq x y z
N MET A 1 11.47 14.90 3.41
CA MET A 1 10.00 14.72 3.29
C MET A 1 9.70 13.24 3.09
N LYS A 2 8.58 12.75 3.66
CA LYS A 2 8.10 11.39 3.44
C LYS A 2 7.30 11.33 2.14
N ARG A 3 7.44 10.26 1.35
CA ARG A 3 6.63 10.00 0.15
C ARG A 3 5.68 8.84 0.43
N TYR A 4 4.44 8.97 -0.01
CA TYR A 4 3.39 8.01 0.31
C TYR A 4 2.95 7.26 -0.94
N PHE A 5 2.93 5.94 -0.85
CA PHE A 5 2.64 5.06 -1.98
C PHE A 5 1.52 4.10 -1.61
N ILE A 6 0.50 4.02 -2.44
CA ILE A 6 -0.57 3.03 -2.32
C ILE A 6 -0.37 2.00 -3.44
N ILE A 7 -0.24 0.73 -3.09
CA ILE A 7 -0.06 -0.36 -4.06
C ILE A 7 -1.17 -1.38 -3.84
N ILE A 8 -2.11 -1.42 -4.77
CA ILE A 8 -3.12 -2.47 -4.87
C ILE A 8 -2.53 -3.60 -5.72
N GLY A 9 -2.64 -4.85 -5.24
CA GLY A 9 -2.11 -6.01 -5.97
C GLY A 9 -0.65 -6.38 -5.64
N ALA A 10 -0.11 -5.91 -4.51
CA ALA A 10 1.28 -6.14 -4.10
C ALA A 10 1.66 -7.61 -3.76
N LEU A 11 0.80 -8.59 -4.08
CA LEU A 11 0.94 -9.98 -3.63
C LEU A 11 1.89 -10.78 -4.52
N LYS A 12 1.83 -10.57 -5.84
CA LYS A 12 2.58 -11.35 -6.84
C LYS A 12 3.01 -10.47 -8.01
N TRP A 13 3.91 -11.00 -8.85
CA TRP A 13 4.32 -10.40 -10.11
C TRP A 13 4.79 -8.95 -9.97
N LEU A 14 4.26 -8.06 -10.82
CA LEU A 14 4.65 -6.67 -10.94
C LEU A 14 4.36 -5.88 -9.67
N GLY A 15 3.23 -6.13 -9.00
CA GLY A 15 2.89 -5.45 -7.75
C GLY A 15 3.85 -5.77 -6.62
N LYS A 16 4.32 -7.02 -6.53
CA LYS A 16 5.37 -7.41 -5.57
C LYS A 16 6.71 -6.74 -5.92
N ALA A 17 7.12 -6.80 -7.19
CA ALA A 17 8.37 -6.20 -7.64
C ALA A 17 8.40 -4.69 -7.40
N LEU A 18 7.31 -3.99 -7.73
CA LEU A 18 7.16 -2.55 -7.50
C LEU A 18 7.24 -2.21 -6.01
N ALA A 19 6.53 -2.96 -5.16
CA ALA A 19 6.57 -2.75 -3.72
C ALA A 19 7.97 -2.92 -3.14
N GLU A 20 8.77 -3.87 -3.66
CA GLU A 20 10.15 -4.08 -3.24
C GLU A 20 11.09 -2.95 -3.68
N VAL A 21 10.95 -2.44 -4.91
CA VAL A 21 11.71 -1.29 -5.41
C VAL A 21 11.42 -0.03 -4.60
N MET A 22 10.17 0.13 -4.15
CA MET A 22 9.73 1.30 -3.39
C MET A 22 10.12 1.25 -1.90
N LEU A 23 10.80 0.21 -1.41
CA LEU A 23 11.26 0.12 -0.03
C LEU A 23 12.43 1.08 0.26
N ASP A 24 12.10 2.29 0.75
CA ASP A 24 13.06 3.29 1.21
C ASP A 24 12.66 3.86 2.59
N LYS A 25 13.65 4.30 3.37
CA LYS A 25 13.42 4.93 4.69
C LYS A 25 12.55 6.18 4.63
N ARG A 26 12.52 6.88 3.48
CA ARG A 26 11.69 8.06 3.25
C ARG A 26 10.32 7.72 2.70
N HIS A 27 10.05 6.46 2.37
CA HIS A 27 8.77 6.04 1.82
C HIS A 27 7.86 5.47 2.92
N VAL A 28 6.56 5.62 2.69
CA VAL A 28 5.48 5.02 3.45
C VAL A 28 4.61 4.26 2.46
N LEU A 29 4.51 2.94 2.60
CA LEU A 29 3.79 2.07 1.67
C LEU A 29 2.49 1.57 2.28
N PHE A 30 1.37 1.76 1.59
CA PHE A 30 0.09 1.13 1.88
C PHE A 30 -0.08 -0.03 0.89
N LEU A 31 0.10 -1.26 1.39
CA LEU A 31 -0.06 -2.47 0.60
C LEU A 31 -1.48 -3.00 0.78
N ILE A 32 -2.24 -2.98 -0.32
CA ILE A 32 -3.64 -3.37 -0.36
C ILE A 32 -3.74 -4.71 -1.12
N SER A 33 -4.14 -5.78 -0.44
CA SER A 33 -4.31 -7.09 -1.08
C SER A 33 -5.26 -8.02 -0.31
N ARG A 34 -5.59 -9.15 -0.94
CA ARG A 34 -6.42 -10.21 -0.35
C ARG A 34 -5.68 -11.08 0.67
N SER A 35 -4.35 -10.98 0.80
CA SER A 35 -3.58 -11.91 1.63
C SER A 35 -2.30 -11.29 2.22
N PRO A 36 -1.77 -11.80 3.34
CA PRO A 36 -0.58 -11.26 3.98
C PRO A 36 0.70 -11.18 3.11
N HIS A 37 1.36 -10.02 3.10
CA HIS A 37 2.68 -9.83 2.47
C HIS A 37 3.84 -10.13 3.42
N LYS A 38 4.03 -11.40 3.81
CA LYS A 38 5.08 -11.79 4.78
C LYS A 38 6.49 -11.41 4.31
N ASP A 39 6.80 -11.60 3.04
CA ASP A 39 8.14 -11.35 2.49
C ASP A 39 8.49 -9.85 2.46
N ILE A 40 7.56 -9.02 1.97
CA ILE A 40 7.77 -7.57 1.85
C ILE A 40 7.89 -6.95 3.25
N SER A 41 7.09 -7.40 4.21
CA SER A 41 7.16 -6.92 5.60
C SER A 41 8.55 -7.15 6.20
N LYS A 42 9.18 -8.30 5.94
CA LYS A 42 10.56 -8.57 6.40
C LYS A 42 11.58 -7.66 5.73
N LYS A 43 11.49 -7.47 4.41
CA LYS A 43 12.39 -6.58 3.66
C LYS A 43 12.26 -5.13 4.12
N ALA A 44 11.05 -4.69 4.48
CA ALA A 44 10.79 -3.34 4.95
C ALA A 44 11.48 -3.00 6.27
N ILE A 45 11.52 -3.95 7.22
CA ILE A 45 12.23 -3.80 8.49
C ILE A 45 13.71 -3.53 8.23
N HIS A 46 14.34 -4.32 7.35
CA HIS A 46 15.75 -4.14 6.98
C HIS A 46 16.01 -2.78 6.32
N LYS A 47 15.07 -2.29 5.51
CA LYS A 47 15.15 -0.99 4.82
C LYS A 47 14.67 0.20 5.66
N LYS A 48 14.24 -0.02 6.92
CA LYS A 48 13.60 1.00 7.79
C LYS A 48 12.43 1.73 7.10
N CYS A 49 11.69 1.02 6.25
CA CYS A 49 10.55 1.53 5.51
C CYS A 49 9.26 1.30 6.29
N GLN A 50 8.37 2.31 6.34
CA GLN A 50 7.08 2.19 7.02
C GLN A 50 6.08 1.54 6.08
N ILE A 51 5.44 0.46 6.53
CA ILE A 51 4.42 -0.26 5.75
C ILE A 51 3.14 -0.41 6.55
N TYR A 52 2.04 -0.03 5.91
CA TYR A 52 0.67 -0.29 6.35
C TYR A 52 0.07 -1.37 5.44
N ARG A 53 -0.56 -2.37 6.05
CA ARG A 53 -1.18 -3.48 5.31
C ARG A 53 -2.68 -3.39 5.45
N ILE A 54 -3.37 -3.22 4.34
CA ILE A 54 -4.83 -3.22 4.28
C ILE A 54 -5.24 -4.51 3.60
N LEU A 55 -5.79 -5.43 4.39
CA LEU A 55 -6.40 -6.64 3.87
C LEU A 55 -7.84 -6.30 3.48
N TYR A 56 -8.21 -6.54 2.22
CA TYR A 56 -9.59 -6.44 1.78
C TYR A 56 -10.10 -7.81 1.36
N ASP A 57 -11.31 -8.13 1.82
CA ASP A 57 -12.07 -9.23 1.29
C ASP A 57 -13.11 -8.66 0.32
N LEU A 58 -13.05 -9.09 -0.93
CA LEU A 58 -14.01 -8.70 -1.97
C LEU A 58 -15.43 -9.15 -1.60
N SER A 59 -15.60 -10.17 -0.74
CA SER A 59 -16.90 -10.59 -0.22
C SER A 59 -17.61 -9.47 0.57
N VAL A 60 -16.84 -8.55 1.18
CA VAL A 60 -17.33 -7.44 2.00
C VAL A 60 -17.66 -6.19 1.15
N ILE A 61 -17.13 -6.09 -0.08
CA ILE A 61 -17.37 -4.93 -0.96
C ILE A 61 -18.81 -4.94 -1.51
N ASN A 62 -19.48 -6.10 -1.58
CA ASN A 62 -20.90 -6.16 -1.91
C ASN A 62 -21.82 -5.59 -0.80
N ALA A 63 -21.29 -5.27 0.39
CA ALA A 63 -22.11 -4.88 1.54
C ALA A 63 -22.13 -3.37 1.86
N LYS A 64 -21.25 -2.53 1.29
CA LYS A 64 -21.23 -1.10 1.61
C LYS A 64 -20.93 -0.23 0.38
N LYS A 65 -21.98 0.43 -0.14
CA LYS A 65 -21.87 1.61 -1.00
C LYS A 65 -21.03 2.66 -0.23
N GLY A 66 -19.86 2.98 -0.76
CA GLY A 66 -18.83 3.75 -0.06
C GLY A 66 -19.27 5.17 0.29
N ILE A 67 -18.79 5.65 1.44
CA ILE A 67 -18.79 7.07 1.79
C ILE A 67 -17.48 7.65 1.27
N VAL A 68 -17.57 8.56 0.29
CA VAL A 68 -16.44 9.37 -0.19
C VAL A 68 -16.56 10.73 0.48
N GLY A 69 -15.59 11.06 1.36
CA GLY A 69 -15.46 12.39 1.97
C GLY A 69 -14.23 13.11 1.40
N PRO A 70 -14.25 14.45 1.31
CA PRO A 70 -13.12 15.21 0.81
C PRO A 70 -11.93 15.12 1.78
N LEU A 71 -10.82 14.54 1.33
CA LEU A 71 -9.53 14.63 2.00
C LEU A 71 -8.77 15.84 1.43
N SER A 72 -8.90 16.99 2.10
CA SER A 72 -8.00 18.12 1.89
C SER A 72 -6.71 17.86 2.67
N MET A 73 -5.61 17.56 1.97
CA MET A 73 -4.28 17.47 2.57
C MET A 73 -3.26 18.21 1.71
N SER A 74 -3.07 19.49 2.00
CA SER A 74 -1.98 20.30 1.47
C SER A 74 -0.63 19.76 1.97
N ASN A 75 0.20 19.26 1.04
CA ASN A 75 1.61 18.82 1.19
C ASN A 75 1.88 17.31 1.33
N ILE A 76 0.94 16.42 0.99
CA ILE A 76 1.22 14.98 0.87
C ILE A 76 1.13 14.55 -0.60
N GLU A 77 2.27 14.20 -1.18
CA GLU A 77 2.31 13.47 -2.45
C GLU A 77 1.94 12.01 -2.19
N ILE A 78 0.74 11.64 -2.63
CA ILE A 78 0.25 10.26 -2.62
C ILE A 78 0.27 9.75 -4.06
N THR A 79 1.07 8.73 -4.32
CA THR A 79 1.05 8.01 -5.61
C THR A 79 0.32 6.68 -5.42
N ALA A 80 -0.73 6.44 -6.20
CA ALA A 80 -1.47 5.18 -6.17
C ALA A 80 -1.19 4.35 -7.43
N PHE A 81 -0.95 3.06 -7.25
CA PHE A 81 -0.79 2.07 -8.32
C PHE A 81 -1.87 1.00 -8.18
N ILE A 82 -2.59 0.77 -9.28
CA ILE A 82 -3.57 -0.32 -9.42
C ILE A 82 -2.98 -1.30 -10.43
N LEU A 83 -2.69 -2.53 -9.97
CA LEU A 83 -2.02 -3.58 -10.73
C LEU A 83 -2.79 -4.90 -10.64
#